data_AF-A0A2E4HAD9-F1
#
_entry.id   AF-A0A2E4HAD9-F1
#
_cell.length_a   1.000
_cell.length_b   1.000
_cell.length_c   1.000
_cell.angle_alpha   90.00
_cell.angle_beta   90.00
_cell.angle_gamma   90.00
#
_symmetry.space_group_name_H-M   'P 1'
#
loop_
_entity.id
_entity.type
_entity.pdbx_description
1 polymer ?
#
loop_
_entity_poly.entity_id
_entity_poly.type
_entity_poly.pdbx_seq_one_letter_code
_entity_poly.pdbx_strand_id
1 'polypeptide(L)' 'MDNHNLAVLADLVFAERIDRARIDNQEVDLSLVRIFEVRDGKIRHWRFYFDLATYQRAFATK' A
#
# COMPACT_ATOMS: atom_id res chain seq x y z
N MET A 1 -2.58 5.08 -11.12
CA MET A 1 -2.17 4.34 -9.91
C MET A 1 -3.08 3.14 -9.84
N ASP A 2 -2.58 2.02 -10.31
CA ASP A 2 -3.43 0.95 -10.78
C ASP A 2 -3.36 -0.21 -9.79
N ASN A 3 -4.52 -0.82 -9.54
CA ASN A 3 -4.55 -2.10 -8.84
C ASN A 3 -4.12 -3.16 -9.85
N HIS A 4 -3.10 -3.96 -9.51
CA HIS A 4 -2.77 -5.14 -10.30
C HIS A 4 -3.80 -6.23 -10.04
N ASN A 5 -4.10 -6.48 -8.77
CA ASN A 5 -5.08 -7.48 -8.35
C ASN A 5 -5.98 -6.94 -7.23
N LEU A 6 -7.25 -7.34 -7.26
CA LEU A 6 -8.24 -7.08 -6.23
C LEU A 6 -8.94 -8.39 -5.87
N ALA A 7 -9.09 -8.66 -4.57
CA ALA A 7 -9.83 -9.81 -4.07
C ALA A 7 -10.60 -9.45 -2.79
N VAL A 8 -11.65 -10.20 -2.52
CA VAL A 8 -12.47 -10.07 -1.30
C VAL A 8 -12.59 -11.43 -0.63
N LEU A 9 -12.41 -11.45 0.68
CA LEU A 9 -12.68 -12.62 1.53
C LEU A 9 -13.42 -12.16 2.79
N ALA A 10 -14.70 -12.48 2.87
CA ALA A 10 -15.60 -11.96 3.92
C ALA A 10 -15.49 -10.42 4.01
N ASP A 11 -15.20 -9.89 5.20
CA ASP A 11 -15.09 -8.44 5.46
C ASP A 11 -13.74 -7.85 5.02
N LEU A 12 -12.86 -8.63 4.39
CA LEU A 12 -11.53 -8.20 3.99
C LEU A 12 -11.45 -7.93 2.49
N VAL A 13 -10.94 -6.74 2.13
CA VAL A 13 -10.58 -6.37 0.75
C VAL A 13 -9.06 -6.34 0.64
N PHE A 14 -8.52 -7.08 -0.32
CA PHE A 14 -7.09 -7.16 -0.64
C PHE A 14 -6.83 -6.41 -1.94
N ALA A 15 -5.81 -5.55 -1.95
CA ALA A 15 -5.39 -4.80 -3.12
C ALA A 15 -3.88 -4.87 -3.31
N GLU A 16 -3.42 -5.57 -4.34
CA GLU A 16 -2.02 -5.58 -4.77
C GLU A 16 -1.77 -4.45 -5.75
N ARG A 17 -0.77 -3.61 -5.47
CA ARG A 17 -0.58 -2.32 -6.15
C ARG A 17 0.89 -1.93 -6.24
N ILE A 18 1.18 -1.03 -7.17
CA ILE A 18 2.35 -0.17 -7.09
C ILE A 18 1.87 1.23 -6.71
N ASP A 19 2.28 1.70 -5.53
CA ASP A 19 1.98 3.04 -5.04
C ASP A 19 3.20 3.95 -5.26
N ARG A 20 2.98 5.12 -5.86
CA ARG A 20 4.02 6.13 -6.00
C ARG A 20 4.03 7.04 -4.78
N ALA A 21 5.03 6.92 -3.94
CA ALA A 21 5.25 7.80 -2.81
C ALA A 21 6.20 8.94 -3.20
N ARG A 22 5.89 10.16 -2.76
CA ARG A 22 6.74 11.35 -2.97
C ARG A 22 7.09 11.96 -1.61
N ILE A 23 8.38 12.19 -1.37
CA ILE A 23 8.88 12.95 -0.22
C ILE A 23 9.87 13.97 -0.77
N ASP A 24 9.66 15.24 -0.43
CA ASP A 24 10.38 16.39 -0.98
C ASP A 24 10.43 16.38 -2.52
N ASN A 25 11.63 16.14 -3.07
CA ASN A 25 11.90 16.10 -4.51
C ASN A 25 12.22 14.68 -5.03
N GLN A 26 12.01 13.64 -4.22
CA GLN A 26 12.22 12.24 -4.59
C GLN A 26 10.89 11.49 -4.73
N GLU A 27 10.79 10.68 -5.78
CA GLU A 27 9.69 9.74 -6.00
C GLU A 27 10.21 8.31 -5.86
N VAL A 28 9.40 7.44 -5.24
CA VAL A 28 9.62 6.01 -5.21
C VAL A 28 8.35 5.27 -5.58
N ASP A 29 8.49 4.27 -6.43
CA ASP A 29 7.45 3.29 -6.69
C ASP A 29 7.59 2.14 -5.68
N LEU A 30 6.54 1.91 -4.88
CA LEU A 30 6.49 0.86 -3.85
C LEU A 30 5.48 -0.21 -4.25
N SER A 31 5.98 -1.42 -4.49
CA SER A 31 5.14 -2.60 -4.55
C SER A 31 4.58 -2.91 -3.16
N LEU A 32 3.26 -2.97 -3.04
CA LEU A 32 2.60 -3.21 -1.76
C LEU A 32 1.27 -3.94 -1.89
N VAL A 33 0.85 -4.54 -0.78
CA VAL A 33 -0.50 -5.07 -0.61
C VAL A 33 -1.20 -4.27 0.48
N ARG A 34 -2.39 -3.74 0.17
CA ARG A 34 -3.29 -3.16 1.17
C ARG A 34 -4.36 -4.16 1.56
N ILE A 35 -4.67 -4.22 2.85
CA ILE A 35 -5.78 -5.00 3.38
C ILE A 35 -6.69 -4.07 4.16
N PHE A 36 -7.96 -4.00 3.75
CA PHE A 36 -9.00 -3.26 4.43
C PHE A 36 -9.97 -4.24 5.08
N GLU A 37 -10.21 -4.09 6.38
CA GLU A 37 -11.40 -4.69 6.99
C GLU A 37 -12.54 -3.68 6.91
N VAL A 38 -13.63 -4.05 6.26
CA VAL A 38 -14.79 -3.18 6.03
C VAL A 38 -15.99 -3.73 6.77
N ARG A 39 -16.59 -2.92 7.64
CA ARG A 39 -17.84 -3.25 8.35
C ARG A 39 -18.76 -2.04 8.32
N ASP A 40 -20.06 -2.27 8.13
CA ASP A 40 -21.08 -1.22 8.04
C ASP A 40 -20.71 -0.11 7.03
N GLY A 41 -20.11 -0.50 5.90
CA GLY A 41 -19.65 0.40 4.85
C GLY A 41 -18.44 1.27 5.22
N LYS A 42 -17.79 1.03 6.38
CA LYS A 42 -16.63 1.80 6.85
C LYS A 42 -15.39 0.91 6.99
N ILE A 43 -14.21 1.49 6.75
CA ILE A 43 -12.93 0.81 7.01
C ILE A 43 -12.70 0.78 8.52
N ARG A 44 -12.67 -0.42 9.10
CA ARG A 44 -12.40 -0.66 10.52
C ARG A 44 -10.90 -0.80 10.80
N HIS A 45 -10.17 -1.43 9.89
CA HIS A 45 -8.72 -1.56 9.92
C HIS A 45 -8.14 -1.37 8.52
N TRP A 46 -6.98 -0.71 8.48
CA TRP A 46 -6.24 -0.46 7.25
C TRP A 46 -4.78 -0.84 7.45
N ARG A 47 -4.32 -1.88 6.75
CA ARG A 47 -2.95 -2.39 6.82
C ARG A 47 -2.29 -2.33 5.46
N PHE A 48 -0.99 -2.08 5.45
CA PHE A 48 -0.16 -2.06 4.26
C PHE A 48 1.04 -2.96 4.54
N TYR A 49 1.30 -3.90 3.63
CA TYR A 49 2.47 -4.75 3.67
C TYR A 49 3.36 -4.38 2.49
N PHE A 50 4.58 -3.95 2.79
CA PHE A 50 5.59 -3.53 1.84
C PHE A 50 6.98 -3.78 2.42
N ASP A 51 8.01 -3.76 1.57
CA ASP A 51 9.39 -3.85 2.02
C ASP A 51 9.91 -2.50 2.52
N LEU A 52 10.12 -2.41 3.84
CA LEU A 52 10.65 -1.18 4.46
C LEU A 52 12.05 -0.84 3.92
N ALA A 53 12.88 -1.83 3.60
CA ALA A 53 14.22 -1.58 3.09
C ALA A 53 14.20 -0.88 1.72
N THR A 54 13.25 -1.22 0.85
CA THR A 54 13.02 -0.54 -0.45
C THR A 54 12.65 0.92 -0.23
N TYR A 55 11.73 1.17 0.68
CA TYR A 55 11.36 2.53 1.06
C TYR A 55 12.55 3.31 1.62
N GLN A 56 13.29 2.73 2.57
CA GLN A 56 14.45 3.35 3.19
C GLN A 56 15.55 3.64 2.17
N ARG A 57 15.85 2.76 1.21
CA ARG A 57 16.86 3.05 0.17
C ARG A 57 16.49 4.24 -0.70
N ALA A 58 15.20 4.46 -0.95
CA ALA A 58 14.76 5.57 -1.77
C ALA A 58 14.81 6.92 -1.05
N PHE A 59 14.69 6.92 0.29
CA PHE A 59 14.64 8.13 1.10
C PHE A 59 15.77 8.27 2.12
N ALA A 60 16.71 7.32 2.15
CA ALA A 60 17.96 7.44 2.89
C ALA A 60 18.74 8.58 2.25
N THR A 61 18.54 9.77 2.83
CA THR A 61 19.29 10.96 2.47
C THR A 61 20.76 10.73 2.85
N LYS A 62 21.61 11.20 1.96
CA LYS A 62 23.07 11.28 2.08
C LYS A 62 23.53 11.95 3.37
#